data_AF-A0A7L1VG96-F1
#
_entry.id   AF-A0A7L1VG96-F1
#
_cell.length_a   1.000
_cell.length_b   1.000
_cell.length_c   1.000
_cell.angle_alpha   90.00
_cell.angle_beta   90.00
_cell.angle_gamma   90.00
#
_symmetry.space_group_name_H-M   'P 1'
#
loop_
_entity.id
_entity.type
_entity.pdbx_description
1 polymer ?
#
loop_
_entity_poly.entity_id
_entity_poly.type
_entity_poly.pdbx_seq_one_letter_code
_entity_poly.pdbx_strand_id
1 'polypeptide(L)'
;LPNPFSPQPLFPPEQRMVLLACGPFTPSDGVAFEPLSDLLEVVARDRPDVCILFGPFLDAKHEQVESCQLLSSFSDVFQLCLRTIIEGTSSAGCQLVLVPSLRDVSHDFVYPQPPFALPDLPKEDRAVPAPEFPFSPQKIDSQ
;
A
#
# COMPACT_ATOMS: atom_id res chain seq x y z
N LEU A 1 -18.84 24.50 37.72
CA LEU A 1 -18.42 23.18 38.25
C LEU A 1 -18.73 22.12 37.19
N PRO A 2 -17.81 21.19 36.87
CA PRO A 2 -18.10 20.10 35.95
C PRO A 2 -19.15 19.15 36.56
N ASN A 3 -19.97 18.51 35.73
CA ASN A 3 -21.06 17.63 36.16
C ASN A 3 -20.51 16.34 36.82
N PRO A 4 -20.86 16.03 38.09
CA PRO A 4 -20.39 14.84 38.80
C PRO A 4 -20.93 13.51 38.26
N PHE A 5 -21.90 13.54 37.33
CA PHE A 5 -22.51 12.35 36.73
C PHE A 5 -22.04 12.05 35.30
N SER A 6 -20.98 12.71 34.83
CA SER A 6 -20.37 12.31 33.56
C SER A 6 -19.72 10.94 33.73
N PRO A 7 -20.13 9.89 32.98
CA PRO A 7 -19.39 8.64 32.96
C PRO A 7 -17.96 8.94 32.50
N GLN A 8 -16.99 8.75 33.39
CA GLN A 8 -15.58 8.74 33.02
C GLN A 8 -15.38 7.50 32.14
N PRO A 9 -14.78 7.62 30.95
CA PRO A 9 -14.43 6.45 30.16
C PRO A 9 -13.61 5.49 31.03
N LEU A 10 -14.13 4.27 31.25
CA LEU A 10 -13.49 3.22 32.08
C LEU A 10 -12.12 2.80 31.54
N PHE A 11 -11.86 3.12 30.27
CA PHE A 11 -10.58 2.98 29.59
C PHE A 11 -10.29 4.30 28.88
N PRO A 12 -9.02 4.77 28.86
CA PRO A 12 -8.65 5.81 27.91
C PRO A 12 -9.03 5.34 26.50
N PRO A 13 -9.53 6.22 25.62
CA PRO A 13 -9.78 5.83 24.24
C PRO A 13 -8.45 5.29 23.66
N GLU A 14 -8.43 4.03 23.22
CA GLU A 14 -7.29 3.50 22.48
C GLU A 14 -7.15 4.35 21.21
N GLN A 15 -6.16 5.24 21.21
CA GLN A 15 -5.83 6.04 20.04
C GLN A 15 -5.06 5.14 19.08
N ARG A 16 -5.63 4.92 17.89
CA ARG A 16 -5.00 4.15 16.81
C ARG A 16 -4.41 5.10 15.77
N MET A 17 -3.20 4.84 15.31
CA MET A 17 -2.54 5.55 14.22
C MET A 17 -2.57 4.71 12.95
N VAL A 18 -3.08 5.30 11.87
CA VAL A 18 -3.09 4.67 10.54
C VAL A 18 -2.23 5.50 9.61
N LEU A 19 -1.26 4.86 8.95
CA LEU A 19 -0.45 5.45 7.90
C LEU A 19 -0.99 5.02 6.53
N LEU A 20 -1.04 5.95 5.58
CA LEU A 20 -1.50 5.69 4.23
C LEU A 20 -0.51 6.27 3.22
N ALA A 21 -0.11 5.47 2.24
CA ALA A 21 0.74 5.92 1.14
C ALA A 21 0.35 5.24 -0.16
N CYS A 22 0.66 5.89 -1.28
CA CYS A 22 0.40 5.37 -2.62
C CYS A 22 1.65 5.51 -3.48
N GLY A 23 1.92 4.49 -4.30
CA GLY A 23 3.05 4.50 -5.22
C GLY A 23 2.95 5.60 -6.30
N PRO A 24 4.00 5.74 -7.14
CA PRO A 24 5.12 4.81 -7.27
C PRO A 24 6.13 4.91 -6.12
N PHE A 25 6.61 3.76 -5.66
CA PHE A 25 7.64 3.66 -4.61
C PHE A 25 9.07 3.59 -5.18
N THR A 26 9.20 3.87 -6.48
CA THR A 26 10.44 3.97 -7.23
C THR A 26 10.51 5.36 -7.89
N PRO A 27 11.68 6.01 -7.91
CA PRO A 27 11.87 7.27 -8.61
C PRO A 27 11.81 7.05 -10.13
N SER A 28 11.57 8.10 -10.91
CA SER A 28 11.36 7.97 -12.36
C SER A 28 12.64 7.68 -13.15
N ASP A 29 13.81 7.95 -12.57
CA ASP A 29 15.13 7.83 -13.19
C ASP A 29 15.90 6.56 -12.77
N GLY A 30 15.30 5.68 -11.95
CA GLY A 30 15.97 4.46 -11.49
C GLY A 30 15.09 3.52 -10.66
N VAL A 31 15.56 2.28 -10.48
CA VAL A 31 14.94 1.30 -9.56
C VAL A 31 15.54 1.34 -8.16
N ALA A 32 16.23 2.43 -7.82
CA ALA A 32 16.67 2.66 -6.46
C ALA A 32 15.41 2.95 -5.63
N PHE A 33 14.99 2.02 -4.79
CA PHE A 33 13.80 2.12 -3.93
C PHE A 33 13.98 3.17 -2.80
N GLU A 34 14.47 4.36 -3.12
CA GLU A 34 14.73 5.44 -2.15
C GLU A 34 13.44 5.95 -1.50
N PRO A 35 12.35 6.26 -2.25
CA PRO A 35 11.09 6.68 -1.63
C PRO A 35 10.48 5.60 -0.73
N LEU A 36 10.69 4.32 -1.08
CA LEU A 36 10.31 3.20 -0.24
C LEU A 36 11.14 3.16 1.06
N SER A 37 12.44 3.41 0.96
CA SER A 37 13.34 3.40 2.11
C SER A 37 12.96 4.51 3.10
N ASP A 38 12.71 5.72 2.60
CA ASP A 38 12.21 6.84 3.39
C ASP A 38 10.87 6.53 4.08
N LEU A 39 9.95 5.89 3.35
CA LEU A 39 8.67 5.45 3.91
C LEU A 39 8.85 4.45 5.04
N LEU A 40 9.76 3.48 4.89
CA LEU A 40 10.05 2.49 5.92
C LEU A 40 10.72 3.12 7.15
N GLU A 41 11.55 4.15 6.97
CA GLU A 41 12.08 4.93 8.09
C GLU A 41 10.96 5.64 8.88
N VAL A 42 9.97 6.22 8.18
CA VAL A 42 8.78 6.81 8.82
C VAL A 42 8.00 5.76 9.59
N VAL A 43 7.75 4.59 9.00
CA VAL A 43 7.04 3.48 9.68
C VAL A 43 7.82 3.01 10.91
N ALA A 44 9.15 2.89 10.82
CA ALA A 44 9.99 2.47 11.94
C ALA A 44 10.03 3.51 13.08
N ARG A 45 10.02 4.80 12.72
CA ARG A 45 10.03 5.92 13.68
C ARG A 45 8.68 6.09 14.38
N ASP A 46 7.60 6.14 13.61
CA ASP A 46 6.28 6.51 14.10
C ASP A 46 5.47 5.29 14.58
N ARG A 47 5.89 4.08 14.18
CA ARG A 47 5.27 2.77 14.54
C ARG A 47 3.74 2.80 14.50
N PRO A 48 3.13 3.11 13.34
CA PRO A 48 1.67 3.12 13.21
C PRO A 48 1.08 1.73 13.51
N ASP A 49 -0.16 1.69 14.02
CA ASP A 49 -0.88 0.43 14.22
C ASP A 49 -1.17 -0.27 12.89
N VAL A 50 -1.51 0.50 11.86
CA VAL A 50 -1.87 0.00 10.53
C VAL A 50 -1.20 0.84 9.45
N CYS A 51 -0.64 0.19 8.43
CA CYS A 51 -0.08 0.81 7.24
C CYS A 51 -0.84 0.33 6.00
N ILE A 52 -1.47 1.24 5.27
CA ILE A 52 -2.21 0.93 4.05
C ILE A 52 -1.44 1.48 2.86
N LEU A 53 -0.94 0.58 2.02
CA LEU A 53 -0.13 0.91 0.86
C LEU A 53 -0.87 0.56 -0.43
N PHE A 54 -1.03 1.57 -1.28
CA PHE A 54 -1.63 1.43 -2.60
C PHE A 54 -0.54 1.38 -3.67
N GLY A 55 -0.72 0.52 -4.67
CA GLY A 55 0.13 0.49 -5.85
C GLY A 55 0.09 1.80 -6.67
N PRO A 56 0.94 1.93 -7.70
CA PRO A 56 1.77 0.85 -8.24
C PRO A 56 3.04 0.61 -7.40
N PHE A 57 3.31 -0.66 -7.10
CA PHE A 57 4.58 -1.10 -6.52
C PHE A 57 5.66 -1.24 -7.59
N LEU A 58 5.26 -1.68 -8.79
CA LEU A 58 6.07 -1.56 -10.00
C LEU A 58 5.22 -0.92 -11.10
N ASP A 59 5.53 0.33 -11.44
CA ASP A 59 4.72 1.15 -12.33
C ASP A 59 4.90 0.78 -13.80
N ALA A 60 3.79 0.43 -14.47
CA ALA A 60 3.77 0.11 -15.89
C ALA A 60 4.17 1.26 -16.80
N LYS A 61 4.09 2.51 -16.32
CA LYS A 61 4.54 3.70 -17.04
C LYS A 61 5.97 4.12 -16.69
N HIS A 62 6.70 3.31 -15.92
CA HIS A 62 8.09 3.61 -15.63
C HIS A 62 8.94 3.45 -16.89
N GLU A 63 9.81 4.41 -17.20
CA GLU A 63 10.56 4.46 -18.47
C GLU A 63 11.35 3.18 -18.75
N GLN A 64 11.99 2.62 -17.72
CA GLN A 64 12.73 1.35 -17.83
C GLN A 64 11.84 0.11 -17.97
N VAL A 65 10.58 0.18 -17.52
CA VAL A 65 9.58 -0.88 -17.73
C VAL A 65 9.08 -0.82 -19.17
N GLU A 66 8.69 0.35 -19.65
CA GLU A 66 8.24 0.55 -21.03
C GLU A 66 9.35 0.22 -22.05
N SER A 67 10.60 0.53 -21.72
CA SER A 67 11.77 0.28 -22.57
C SER A 67 12.37 -1.13 -22.40
N CYS A 68 11.82 -1.97 -21.50
CA CYS A 68 12.36 -3.29 -21.16
C CYS A 68 13.86 -3.30 -20.80
N GLN A 69 14.33 -2.27 -20.11
CA GLN A 69 15.75 -2.08 -19.77
C GLN A 69 16.13 -2.61 -18.38
N LEU A 70 15.19 -3.21 -17.65
CA LEU A 70 15.46 -3.79 -16.34
C LEU A 70 16.38 -5.02 -16.46
N LEU A 71 17.37 -5.08 -15.56
CA LEU A 71 18.32 -6.20 -15.47
C LEU A 71 17.68 -7.49 -14.94
N SER A 72 16.49 -7.40 -14.36
CA SER A 72 15.73 -8.51 -13.76
C SER A 72 14.30 -8.52 -14.31
N SER A 73 13.58 -9.63 -14.12
CA SER A 73 12.20 -9.72 -14.59
C SER A 73 11.30 -8.76 -13.80
N PHE A 74 10.21 -8.27 -14.41
CA PHE A 74 9.23 -7.42 -13.73
C PHE A 74 8.62 -8.11 -12.49
N SER A 75 8.45 -9.44 -12.58
CA SER A 75 7.98 -10.23 -11.45
C SER A 75 8.98 -10.21 -10.29
N ASP A 76 10.27 -10.35 -10.56
CA ASP A 76 11.30 -10.36 -9.50
C ASP A 76 11.42 -9.00 -8.82
N VAL A 77 11.41 -7.91 -9.58
CA VAL A 77 11.47 -6.54 -9.04
C VAL A 77 10.23 -6.23 -8.20
N PHE A 78 9.05 -6.61 -8.69
CA PHE A 78 7.81 -6.46 -7.95
C PHE A 78 7.81 -7.26 -6.64
N GLN A 79 8.25 -8.52 -6.67
CA GLN A 79 8.38 -9.36 -5.47
C GLN A 79 9.41 -8.80 -4.49
N LEU A 80 10.54 -8.28 -4.96
CA LEU A 80 11.55 -7.63 -4.13
C LEU A 80 10.99 -6.39 -3.42
N CYS A 81 10.21 -5.57 -4.13
CA CYS A 81 9.54 -4.41 -3.54
C CYS A 81 8.61 -4.83 -2.39
N LEU A 82 7.73 -5.80 -2.64
CA LEU A 82 6.78 -6.27 -1.65
C LEU A 82 7.47 -6.93 -0.44
N ARG A 83 8.52 -7.72 -0.67
CA ARG A 83 9.32 -8.31 0.43
C ARG A 83 9.94 -7.24 1.31
N THR A 84 10.55 -6.22 0.70
CA THR A 84 11.15 -5.08 1.42
C THR A 84 10.10 -4.36 2.27
N ILE A 85 8.90 -4.14 1.72
CA ILE A 85 7.78 -3.54 2.46
C ILE A 85 7.37 -4.41 3.66
N ILE A 86 7.10 -5.69 3.44
CA ILE A 86 6.63 -6.63 4.48
C ILE A 86 7.66 -6.73 5.61
N GLU A 87 8.95 -6.87 5.27
CA GLU A 87 10.03 -6.94 6.26
C GLU A 87 10.14 -5.62 7.05
N GLY A 88 10.08 -4.48 6.36
CA GLY A 88 10.15 -3.17 6.98
C GLY A 88 8.99 -2.89 7.94
N THR A 89 7.74 -3.20 7.56
CA THR A 89 6.56 -2.97 8.40
C THR A 89 6.45 -3.99 9.54
N SER A 90 6.81 -5.26 9.29
CA SER A 90 6.83 -6.31 10.32
C SER A 90 7.80 -5.97 11.45
N SER A 91 8.99 -5.43 11.12
CA SER A 91 9.96 -4.97 12.11
C SER A 91 9.42 -3.85 13.03
N ALA A 92 8.45 -3.06 12.56
CA ALA A 92 7.79 -2.01 13.31
C ALA A 92 6.67 -2.53 14.22
N GLY A 93 6.17 -3.75 13.99
CA GLY A 93 4.96 -4.28 14.63
C GLY A 93 3.67 -3.67 14.06
N CYS A 94 3.75 -3.18 12.81
CA CYS A 94 2.64 -2.51 12.12
C CYS A 94 1.87 -3.52 11.27
N GLN A 95 0.54 -3.49 11.34
CA GLN A 95 -0.31 -4.31 10.46
C GLN A 95 -0.30 -3.73 9.04
N LEU A 96 0.11 -4.51 8.05
CA LEU A 96 0.19 -4.08 6.67
C LEU A 96 -1.06 -4.46 5.87
N VAL A 97 -1.56 -3.51 5.08
CA VAL A 97 -2.60 -3.69 4.08
C VAL A 97 -2.08 -3.27 2.71
N LEU A 98 -2.04 -4.22 1.77
CA LEU A 98 -1.61 -3.98 0.39
C LEU A 98 -2.82 -3.91 -0.54
N VAL A 99 -2.89 -2.84 -1.33
CA VAL A 99 -3.96 -2.60 -2.31
C VAL A 99 -3.37 -2.53 -3.72
N PRO A 100 -3.78 -3.41 -4.66
CA PRO A 100 -3.30 -3.39 -6.03
C PRO A 100 -3.76 -2.15 -6.80
N SER A 101 -3.01 -1.82 -7.85
CA SER A 101 -3.34 -0.77 -8.82
C SER A 101 -3.36 -1.33 -10.24
N LEU A 102 -4.18 -0.73 -11.11
CA LEU A 102 -4.22 -1.06 -12.55
C LEU A 102 -2.89 -0.76 -13.27
N ARG A 103 -1.99 -0.05 -12.59
CA ARG A 103 -0.65 0.29 -13.08
C ARG A 103 0.43 -0.68 -12.57
N ASP A 104 0.08 -1.73 -11.81
CA ASP A 104 1.02 -2.77 -11.42
C ASP A 104 1.29 -3.72 -12.61
N VAL A 105 2.51 -3.68 -13.15
CA VAL A 105 2.93 -4.46 -14.35
C VAL A 105 2.68 -5.96 -14.19
N SER A 106 2.93 -6.46 -12.98
CA SER A 106 2.96 -7.88 -12.68
C SER A 106 1.64 -8.40 -12.12
N HIS A 107 0.55 -7.61 -12.20
CA HIS A 107 -0.75 -7.96 -11.65
C HIS A 107 -1.88 -7.82 -12.68
N ASP A 108 -3.02 -8.47 -12.41
CA ASP A 108 -4.17 -8.46 -13.31
C ASP A 108 -4.61 -7.02 -13.62
N PHE A 109 -4.65 -6.63 -14.90
CA PHE A 109 -5.00 -5.28 -15.33
C PHE A 109 -6.52 -5.04 -15.46
N VAL A 110 -7.34 -5.99 -15.01
CA VAL A 110 -8.81 -5.95 -15.13
C VAL A 110 -9.43 -5.71 -13.76
N TYR A 111 -10.35 -4.75 -13.71
CA TYR A 111 -11.06 -4.39 -12.50
C TYR A 111 -12.37 -5.19 -12.34
N PRO A 112 -12.77 -5.60 -11.11
CA PRO A 112 -12.03 -5.48 -9.84
C PRO A 112 -10.81 -6.41 -9.80
N GLN A 113 -9.68 -5.89 -9.30
CA GLN A 113 -8.42 -6.65 -9.23
C GLN A 113 -8.42 -7.57 -8.01
N PRO A 114 -8.03 -8.85 -8.15
CA PRO A 114 -7.87 -9.75 -7.00
C PRO A 114 -6.76 -9.25 -6.07
N PRO A 115 -6.72 -9.70 -4.80
CA PRO A 115 -5.58 -9.45 -3.91
C PRO A 115 -4.27 -10.02 -4.49
N PHE A 116 -3.13 -9.49 -4.05
CA PHE A 116 -1.83 -10.07 -4.40
C PHE A 116 -1.66 -11.48 -3.81
N ALA A 117 -1.14 -12.40 -4.62
CA ALA A 117 -0.77 -13.75 -4.18
C ALA A 117 0.59 -13.72 -3.47
N LEU A 118 0.58 -13.44 -2.16
CA LEU A 118 1.78 -13.34 -1.33
C LEU A 118 1.85 -14.53 -0.36
N PRO A 119 2.68 -15.56 -0.64
CA PRO A 119 2.76 -16.75 0.20
C PRO A 119 3.42 -16.48 1.57
N ASP A 120 4.22 -15.42 1.68
CA ASP A 120 5.05 -15.11 2.86
C ASP A 120 4.41 -14.05 3.79
N LEU A 121 3.12 -13.72 3.59
CA LEU A 121 2.45 -12.69 4.38
C LEU A 121 2.12 -13.23 5.79
N PRO A 122 2.53 -12.56 6.89
CA PRO A 122 2.16 -12.98 8.24
C PRO A 122 0.63 -12.91 8.44
N LYS A 123 0.09 -13.72 9.36
CA LYS A 123 -1.37 -13.91 9.51
C LYS A 123 -2.14 -12.63 9.84
N GLU A 124 -1.49 -11.62 10.42
CA GLU A 124 -2.10 -10.33 10.70
C GLU A 124 -2.19 -9.40 9.48
N ASP A 125 -1.30 -9.56 8.50
CA ASP A 125 -1.23 -8.74 7.30
C ASP A 125 -2.24 -9.19 6.26
N ARG A 126 -2.78 -8.24 5.47
CA ARG A 126 -3.83 -8.54 4.48
C ARG A 126 -3.55 -7.87 3.14
N ALA A 127 -3.42 -8.67 2.09
CA ALA A 127 -3.68 -8.19 0.74
C ALA A 127 -5.20 -8.10 0.55
N VAL A 128 -5.69 -6.92 0.15
CA VAL A 128 -7.12 -6.68 -0.12
C VAL A 128 -7.33 -6.44 -1.61
N PRO A 129 -8.49 -6.78 -2.18
CA PRO A 129 -8.77 -6.46 -3.57
C PRO A 129 -8.80 -4.95 -3.77
N ALA A 130 -8.57 -4.48 -5.00
CA ALA A 130 -8.81 -3.08 -5.32
C ALA A 130 -10.27 -2.74 -4.99
N PRO A 131 -10.54 -1.59 -4.32
CA PRO A 131 -11.89 -1.28 -3.82
C PRO A 131 -12.89 -1.25 -4.96
N GLU A 132 -13.99 -2.01 -4.84
CA GLU A 132 -15.16 -1.98 -5.73
C GLU A 132 -15.91 -0.64 -5.58
N PHE A 133 -15.54 0.38 -6.36
CA PHE A 133 -16.38 1.53 -6.60
C PHE A 133 -17.58 1.05 -7.41
N PRO A 134 -18.81 1.11 -6.89
CA PRO A 134 -19.99 0.97 -7.73
C PRO A 134 -19.96 2.12 -8.73
N PHE A 135 -19.49 1.84 -9.94
CA PHE A 135 -19.51 2.78 -11.04
C PHE A 135 -20.98 3.06 -11.34
N SER A 136 -21.53 4.12 -10.76
CA SER A 136 -22.79 4.69 -11.24
C SER A 136 -22.41 5.47 -12.50
N PRO A 137 -22.79 5.01 -13.71
CA PRO A 137 -22.57 5.81 -14.91
C PRO A 137 -23.34 7.12 -14.72
N GLN A 138 -22.61 8.20 -14.45
CA GLN A 138 -23.15 9.54 -14.62
C GLN A 138 -23.51 9.65 -16.09
N LYS A 139 -24.82 9.73 -16.39
CA LYS A 139 -25.29 10.07 -17.73
C LYS A 139 -24.57 11.34 -18.14
N ILE A 140 -23.80 11.24 -19.20
CA ILE A 140 -23.26 12.40 -19.90
C ILE A 140 -24.48 13.03 -20.57
N ASP A 141 -25.08 14.03 -19.93
CA ASP A 141 -26.01 14.91 -20.63
C ASP A 141 -25.17 15.71 -21.63
N SER A 142 -25.33 15.38 -22.92
CA SER A 142 -24.86 16.20 -24.02
C SER A 142 -25.48 17.60 -23.89
N GLN A 143 -24.62 18.61 -23.82
CA GLN A 143 -24.95 20.00 -24.10
C GLN A 143 -24.44 20.37 -25.49
#